data_AF-A0AAD9E5U1-F1
#
_entry.id   AF-A0AAD9E5U1-F1
#
_cell.length_a   1.000
_cell.length_b   1.000
_cell.length_c   1.000
_cell.angle_alpha   90.00
_cell.angle_beta   90.00
_cell.angle_gamma   90.00
#
_symmetry.space_group_name_H-M   'P 1'
#
loop_
_entity.id
_entity.type
_entity.pdbx_description
1 polymer ?
#
loop_
_entity_poly.entity_id
_entity_poly.type
_entity_poly.pdbx_seq_one_letter_code
_entity_poly.pdbx_strand_id
1 'polypeptide(L)'
;MSTFRYISPTKQYQPGTKLELWPYKPAEPHGRSQYTRNPLPRDFHPGWMRNFDPTTLNNRAEEAAVIEIDDMIHGGDNHLAQILACNLVEAPKHQRSPEELTQLTKDGKPVKVQIAAEIFDPEFYPGSTGAPYDNDEQADGNLSCADAALRHLFTKGLTGHLHFAPQYYGCWVARIQARQRSTGRVTERFVGVVLREHIIGHSIEALCHRDKYGQLLPFEGRVFFHDSDDAE
;
A
#
# COMPACT_ATOMS: atom_id res chain seq x y z
N MET A 1 22.16 -10.97 10.18
CA MET A 1 22.65 -10.03 9.16
C MET A 1 22.36 -10.65 7.80
N SER A 2 21.22 -10.31 7.18
CA SER A 2 20.91 -10.73 5.81
C SER A 2 21.52 -9.72 4.83
N THR A 3 22.46 -10.18 4.00
CA THR A 3 23.23 -9.38 3.03
C THR A 3 22.58 -9.33 1.64
N PHE A 4 21.27 -9.52 1.56
CA PHE A 4 20.51 -9.32 0.32
C PHE A 4 19.82 -7.96 0.42
N ARG A 5 20.44 -6.91 -0.13
CA ARG A 5 19.72 -5.64 -0.38
C ARG A 5 19.63 -5.44 -1.87
N TYR A 6 18.47 -5.04 -2.36
CA TYR A 6 18.24 -4.78 -3.78
C TYR A 6 18.76 -3.38 -4.13
N ILE A 7 18.98 -3.10 -5.41
CA ILE A 7 19.17 -1.71 -5.87
C ILE A 7 17.79 -1.07 -5.86
N SER A 8 17.61 -0.02 -5.04
CA SER A 8 16.36 0.75 -4.93
C SER A 8 15.83 1.05 -6.33
N PRO A 9 14.66 0.51 -6.69
CA PRO A 9 14.11 0.68 -8.02
C PRO A 9 13.03 1.77 -7.95
N THR A 10 13.46 3.03 -7.88
CA THR A 10 12.57 4.18 -8.17
C THR A 10 11.87 4.06 -9.53
N LYS A 11 12.35 3.19 -10.44
CA LYS A 11 11.68 2.85 -11.70
C LYS A 11 10.41 2.02 -11.57
N GLN A 12 10.25 1.23 -10.49
CA GLN A 12 9.09 0.33 -10.35
C GLN A 12 7.80 1.07 -10.01
N TYR A 13 7.92 2.27 -9.45
CA TYR A 13 6.79 3.09 -9.04
C TYR A 13 6.63 4.32 -9.92
N GLN A 14 7.09 4.26 -11.17
CA GLN A 14 6.91 5.35 -12.14
C GLN A 14 5.52 5.29 -12.77
N PRO A 15 4.95 6.46 -13.10
CA PRO A 15 3.75 6.55 -13.92
C PRO A 15 3.80 5.66 -15.17
N GLY A 16 2.67 5.03 -15.50
CA GLY A 16 2.52 4.06 -16.58
C GLY A 16 2.97 2.63 -16.23
N THR A 17 3.55 2.40 -15.04
CA THR A 17 3.90 1.04 -14.60
C THR A 17 2.68 0.29 -14.13
N LYS A 18 2.53 -0.97 -14.56
CA LYS A 18 1.46 -1.87 -14.13
C LYS A 18 1.93 -2.78 -13.00
N LEU A 19 1.11 -2.90 -11.96
CA LEU A 19 1.31 -3.81 -10.84
C LEU A 19 0.22 -4.87 -10.83
N GLU A 20 0.66 -6.13 -10.85
CA GLU A 20 -0.22 -7.28 -10.61
C GLU A 20 -0.34 -7.53 -9.11
N LEU A 21 -1.58 -7.69 -8.66
CA LEU A 21 -1.95 -7.78 -7.27
C LEU A 21 -2.69 -9.08 -7.01
N TRP A 22 -2.29 -9.81 -5.96
CA TRP A 22 -3.05 -10.96 -5.45
C TRP A 22 -3.60 -10.65 -4.08
N PRO A 23 -4.83 -11.04 -3.76
CA PRO A 23 -5.41 -10.63 -2.51
C PRO A 23 -4.76 -11.41 -1.35
N TYR A 24 -4.56 -10.69 -0.24
CA TYR A 24 -3.66 -11.07 0.85
C TYR A 24 -4.34 -10.85 2.19
N LYS A 25 -4.09 -11.75 3.13
CA LYS A 25 -4.53 -11.61 4.52
C LYS A 25 -3.28 -11.46 5.40
N PRO A 26 -2.96 -10.24 5.87
CA PRO A 26 -1.86 -10.02 6.78
C PRO A 26 -2.05 -10.78 8.10
N ALA A 27 -0.97 -10.91 8.87
CA ALA A 27 -1.06 -11.31 10.26
C ALA A 27 -1.83 -10.26 11.09
N GLU A 28 -2.24 -10.65 12.31
CA GLU A 28 -2.82 -9.70 13.27
C GLU A 28 -1.86 -8.51 13.53
N PRO A 29 -2.39 -7.33 13.90
CA PRO A 29 -1.60 -6.13 14.17
C PRO A 29 -0.44 -6.39 15.13
N HIS A 30 0.76 -5.94 14.73
CA HIS A 30 1.99 -6.08 15.48
C HIS A 30 2.98 -4.95 15.12
N GLY A 31 4.19 -4.98 15.67
CA GLY A 31 5.23 -3.99 15.36
C GLY A 31 5.10 -2.66 16.11
N ARG A 32 4.12 -2.51 17.01
CA ARG A 32 4.01 -1.39 17.96
C ARG A 32 4.10 -1.88 19.40
N SER A 33 4.52 -0.99 20.31
CA SER A 33 4.69 -1.30 21.75
C SER A 33 3.43 -1.82 22.45
N GLN A 34 2.25 -1.53 21.89
CA GLN A 34 0.95 -1.93 22.40
C GLN A 34 0.58 -3.37 22.00
N TYR A 35 1.30 -3.98 21.05
CA TYR A 35 1.02 -5.31 20.53
C TYR A 35 2.06 -6.33 21.02
N THR A 36 1.63 -7.59 21.14
CA THR A 36 2.55 -8.70 21.35
C THR A 36 3.53 -8.78 20.18
N ARG A 37 4.82 -8.95 20.47
CA ARG A 37 5.84 -9.09 19.43
C ARG A 37 5.54 -10.31 18.56
N ASN A 38 5.54 -10.12 17.24
CA ASN A 38 5.31 -11.16 16.25
C ASN A 38 6.41 -11.14 15.17
N PRO A 39 7.61 -11.65 15.47
CA PRO A 39 8.73 -11.59 14.53
C PRO A 39 8.44 -12.41 13.25
N LEU A 40 9.16 -12.09 12.17
CA LEU A 40 9.11 -12.90 10.95
C LEU A 40 9.58 -14.35 11.23
N PRO A 41 9.04 -15.35 10.51
CA PRO A 41 9.49 -16.73 10.64
C PRO A 41 11.01 -16.87 10.41
N ARG A 42 11.66 -17.84 11.06
CA ARG A 42 13.13 -18.00 10.95
C ARG A 42 13.57 -18.44 9.55
N ASP A 43 12.68 -19.11 8.83
CA ASP A 43 12.79 -19.58 7.45
C ASP A 43 12.23 -18.58 6.44
N PHE A 44 12.00 -17.33 6.84
CA PHE A 44 11.49 -16.29 5.96
C PHE A 44 12.46 -16.00 4.81
N HIS A 45 12.02 -16.30 3.58
CA HIS A 45 12.79 -16.06 2.38
C HIS A 45 12.84 -14.56 2.05
N PRO A 46 14.03 -13.99 1.77
CA PRO A 46 14.12 -12.59 1.37
C PRO A 46 13.24 -12.26 0.16
N GLY A 47 12.50 -11.16 0.24
CA GLY A 47 11.59 -10.71 -0.81
C GLY A 47 10.26 -11.48 -0.88
N TRP A 48 9.97 -12.37 0.07
CA TRP A 48 8.66 -12.99 0.21
C TRP A 48 7.78 -12.22 1.20
N MET A 49 6.49 -12.51 1.20
CA MET A 49 5.53 -11.98 2.17
C MET A 49 5.15 -13.09 3.16
N ARG A 50 4.90 -12.74 4.42
CA ARG A 50 4.50 -13.72 5.46
C ARG A 50 3.23 -14.45 5.01
N ASN A 51 3.17 -15.77 5.15
CA ASN A 51 2.00 -16.59 4.79
C ASN A 51 1.57 -16.44 3.32
N PHE A 52 2.45 -16.00 2.43
CA PHE A 52 2.19 -15.90 1.00
C PHE A 52 3.12 -16.84 0.25
N ASP A 53 2.53 -17.81 -0.46
CA ASP A 53 3.27 -18.75 -1.28
C ASP A 53 3.22 -18.32 -2.76
N PRO A 54 4.31 -17.74 -3.30
CA PRO A 54 4.34 -17.27 -4.68
C PRO A 54 4.32 -18.41 -5.72
N THR A 55 4.56 -19.65 -5.31
CA THR A 55 4.50 -20.80 -6.23
C THR A 55 3.07 -21.14 -6.64
N THR A 56 2.08 -20.63 -5.90
CA THR A 56 0.65 -20.87 -6.15
C THR A 56 0.02 -19.89 -7.14
N LEU A 57 0.74 -18.85 -7.58
CA LEU A 57 0.15 -17.73 -8.34
C LEU A 57 -0.49 -18.16 -9.67
N ASN A 58 0.09 -19.13 -10.36
CA ASN A 58 -0.47 -19.67 -11.60
C ASN A 58 -1.87 -20.27 -11.41
N ASN A 59 -2.13 -20.86 -10.24
CA ASN A 59 -3.43 -21.45 -9.89
C ASN A 59 -4.45 -20.39 -9.42
N ARG A 60 -3.99 -19.16 -9.18
CA ARG A 60 -4.76 -18.05 -8.61
C ARG A 60 -4.82 -16.85 -9.55
N ALA A 61 -4.57 -17.06 -10.84
CA ALA A 61 -4.56 -16.00 -11.85
C ALA A 61 -5.90 -15.25 -11.93
N GLU A 62 -7.01 -15.91 -11.66
CA GLU A 62 -8.35 -15.31 -11.72
C GLU A 62 -8.69 -14.46 -10.48
N GLU A 63 -7.90 -14.56 -9.40
CA GLU A 63 -7.97 -13.68 -8.24
C GLU A 63 -7.16 -12.39 -8.44
N ALA A 64 -6.35 -12.31 -9.49
CA ALA A 64 -5.45 -11.19 -9.67
C ALA A 64 -6.18 -9.92 -10.12
N ALA A 65 -5.74 -8.78 -9.60
CA ALA A 65 -6.10 -7.45 -10.10
C ALA A 65 -4.88 -6.81 -10.75
N VAL A 66 -5.10 -5.88 -11.68
CA VAL A 66 -4.04 -5.06 -12.27
C VAL A 66 -4.36 -3.60 -12.08
N ILE A 67 -3.44 -2.88 -11.46
CA ILE A 67 -3.48 -1.42 -11.35
C ILE A 67 -2.36 -0.82 -12.19
N GLU A 68 -2.59 0.38 -12.72
CA GLU A 68 -1.58 1.19 -13.39
C GLU A 68 -1.32 2.45 -12.59
N ILE A 69 -0.05 2.75 -12.36
CA ILE A 69 0.37 3.93 -11.61
C ILE A 69 0.15 5.17 -12.47
N ASP A 70 -0.59 6.12 -11.93
CA ASP A 70 -0.82 7.43 -12.54
C ASP A 70 0.17 8.46 -11.99
N ASP A 71 0.33 8.51 -10.67
CA ASP A 71 1.24 9.45 -10.01
C ASP A 71 1.76 8.93 -8.65
N MET A 72 2.84 9.52 -8.15
CA MET A 72 3.37 9.29 -6.80
C MET A 72 2.92 10.41 -5.86
N ILE A 73 1.90 10.14 -5.03
CA ILE A 73 1.37 11.10 -4.05
C ILE A 73 2.38 11.35 -2.93
N HIS A 74 3.00 10.27 -2.42
CA HIS A 74 4.01 10.32 -1.37
C HIS A 74 4.98 9.17 -1.55
N GLY A 75 6.28 9.43 -1.50
CA GLY A 75 7.27 8.37 -1.64
C GLY A 75 8.69 8.90 -1.68
N GLY A 76 9.64 7.98 -1.83
CA GLY A 76 11.07 8.22 -1.79
C GLY A 76 11.79 7.35 -0.76
N ASP A 77 13.11 7.37 -0.82
CA ASP A 77 13.96 6.66 0.14
C ASP A 77 13.79 7.28 1.54
N ASN A 78 13.77 6.43 2.56
CA ASN A 78 13.51 6.80 3.97
C ASN A 78 12.06 7.24 4.26
N HIS A 79 11.11 6.90 3.37
CA HIS A 79 9.67 7.08 3.58
C HIS A 79 9.02 5.70 3.75
N LEU A 80 8.52 5.41 4.97
CA LEU A 80 7.96 4.11 5.37
C LEU A 80 7.10 3.45 4.28
N ALA A 81 5.90 3.95 4.04
CA ALA A 81 5.05 3.49 2.95
C ALA A 81 5.12 4.44 1.76
N GLN A 82 5.04 3.89 0.56
CA GLN A 82 4.88 4.64 -0.68
C GLN A 82 3.39 4.73 -0.99
N ILE A 83 2.88 5.91 -1.30
CA ILE A 83 1.47 6.15 -1.63
C ILE A 83 1.40 6.61 -3.09
N LEU A 84 0.72 5.81 -3.91
CA LEU A 84 0.60 6.03 -5.35
C LEU A 84 -0.87 6.29 -5.72
N ALA A 85 -1.12 7.24 -6.61
CA ALA A 85 -2.37 7.36 -7.33
C ALA A 85 -2.37 6.34 -8.46
N CYS A 86 -3.44 5.54 -8.59
CA CYS A 86 -3.51 4.43 -9.52
C CYS A 86 -4.90 4.32 -10.16
N ASN A 87 -4.92 3.78 -11.36
CA ASN A 87 -6.14 3.39 -12.07
C ASN A 87 -6.30 1.88 -12.06
N LEU A 88 -7.52 1.38 -11.82
CA LEU A 88 -7.84 -0.04 -11.97
C LEU A 88 -7.92 -0.39 -13.47
N VAL A 89 -7.03 -1.25 -13.94
CA VAL A 89 -7.00 -1.73 -15.33
C VAL A 89 -7.77 -3.03 -15.47
N GLU A 90 -7.51 -3.98 -14.57
CA GLU A 90 -8.19 -5.28 -14.54
C GLU A 90 -8.67 -5.57 -13.12
N ALA A 91 -9.95 -5.91 -12.99
CA ALA A 91 -10.52 -6.36 -11.74
C ALA A 91 -10.41 -7.89 -11.62
N PRO A 92 -10.38 -8.46 -10.40
CA PRO A 92 -10.37 -9.90 -10.21
C PRO A 92 -11.64 -10.53 -10.81
N LYS A 93 -11.48 -11.63 -11.54
CA LYS A 93 -12.60 -12.36 -12.15
C LYS A 93 -13.41 -13.12 -11.11
N HIS A 94 -12.72 -13.65 -10.10
CA HIS A 94 -13.34 -14.27 -8.95
C HIS A 94 -13.33 -13.30 -7.78
N GLN A 95 -14.52 -12.77 -7.45
CA GLN A 95 -14.71 -12.02 -6.22
C GLN A 95 -14.60 -12.97 -5.02
N ARG A 96 -13.90 -12.54 -3.98
CA ARG A 96 -13.94 -13.23 -2.69
C ARG A 96 -15.25 -12.97 -1.97
N SER A 97 -15.49 -13.72 -0.90
CA SER A 97 -16.65 -13.53 -0.02
C SER A 97 -16.77 -12.05 0.43
N PRO A 98 -17.97 -11.57 0.82
CA PRO A 98 -18.16 -10.21 1.34
C PRO A 98 -17.22 -9.86 2.52
N GLU A 99 -16.70 -10.88 3.20
CA GLU A 99 -15.76 -10.77 4.33
C GLU A 99 -14.29 -10.58 3.88
N GLU A 100 -13.98 -10.88 2.62
CA GLU A 100 -12.62 -10.91 2.04
C GLU A 100 -12.40 -9.90 0.89
N LEU A 101 -13.47 -9.19 0.54
CA LEU A 101 -13.59 -7.96 -0.26
C LEU A 101 -12.83 -7.82 -1.56
N THR A 102 -13.59 -7.54 -2.62
CA THR A 102 -13.36 -6.29 -3.36
C THR A 102 -14.59 -5.73 -4.08
N GLN A 103 -15.00 -4.51 -3.72
CA GLN A 103 -15.97 -3.70 -4.48
C GLN A 103 -15.31 -3.05 -5.73
N LEU A 104 -14.40 -3.77 -6.41
CA LEU A 104 -13.70 -3.27 -7.59
C LEU A 104 -14.46 -3.52 -8.90
N THR A 105 -15.58 -4.22 -8.84
CA THR A 105 -16.48 -4.38 -9.98
C THR A 105 -17.90 -3.96 -9.65
N LYS A 106 -18.56 -3.31 -10.60
CA LYS A 106 -20.00 -3.05 -10.61
C LYS A 106 -20.58 -3.66 -11.89
N ASP A 107 -21.61 -4.48 -11.76
CA ASP A 107 -22.25 -5.19 -12.88
C ASP A 107 -21.26 -6.02 -13.74
N GLY A 108 -20.27 -6.63 -13.08
CA GLY A 108 -19.23 -7.43 -13.74
C GLY A 108 -18.18 -6.63 -14.51
N LYS A 109 -18.18 -5.29 -14.41
CA LYS A 109 -17.17 -4.41 -15.01
C LYS A 109 -16.31 -3.72 -13.94
N PRO A 110 -15.02 -3.44 -14.18
CA PRO A 110 -14.21 -2.63 -13.29
C PRO A 110 -14.90 -1.30 -13.00
N VAL A 111 -14.98 -0.91 -11.73
CA VAL A 111 -15.44 0.43 -11.39
C VAL A 111 -14.37 1.42 -11.82
N LYS A 112 -14.77 2.51 -12.48
CA LYS A 112 -13.87 3.66 -12.69
C LYS A 112 -13.67 4.36 -11.35
N VAL A 113 -12.75 3.86 -10.55
CA VAL A 113 -12.29 4.47 -9.30
C VAL A 113 -10.84 4.85 -9.44
N GLN A 114 -10.48 6.04 -8.99
CA GLN A 114 -9.09 6.34 -8.67
C GLN A 114 -8.76 5.70 -7.33
N ILE A 115 -7.67 4.95 -7.31
CA ILE A 115 -7.23 4.16 -6.17
C ILE A 115 -5.95 4.78 -5.62
N ALA A 116 -5.89 4.96 -4.31
CA ALA A 116 -4.63 5.16 -3.63
C ALA A 116 -4.07 3.79 -3.21
N ALA A 117 -2.92 3.43 -3.76
CA ALA A 117 -2.18 2.23 -3.40
C ALA A 117 -1.10 2.60 -2.35
N GLU A 118 -1.27 2.11 -1.12
CA GLU A 118 -0.30 2.26 -0.05
C GLU A 118 0.59 1.01 0.02
N ILE A 119 1.84 1.16 -0.41
CA ILE A 119 2.80 0.08 -0.60
C ILE A 119 3.80 0.07 0.55
N PHE A 120 3.90 -1.08 1.22
CA PHE A 120 4.78 -1.32 2.36
C PHE A 120 6.02 -2.07 1.88
N ASP A 121 6.98 -1.32 1.36
CA ASP A 121 8.20 -1.87 0.78
C ASP A 121 9.43 -1.64 1.68
N PRO A 122 10.02 -2.71 2.27
CA PRO A 122 11.17 -2.62 3.17
C PRO A 122 12.39 -1.86 2.62
N GLU A 123 12.56 -1.81 1.30
CA GLU A 123 13.70 -1.13 0.66
C GLU A 123 13.64 0.40 0.78
N PHE A 124 12.44 0.97 1.01
CA PHE A 124 12.26 2.42 1.18
C PHE A 124 12.25 2.88 2.64
N TYR A 125 12.38 1.94 3.60
CA TYR A 125 12.41 2.28 5.03
C TYR A 125 13.76 2.92 5.41
N PRO A 126 13.80 3.83 6.40
CA PRO A 126 14.97 4.64 6.80
C PRO A 126 16.20 3.87 7.33
N GLY A 127 16.19 2.55 7.23
CA GLY A 127 17.22 1.65 7.73
C GLY A 127 16.98 1.24 9.18
N SER A 128 17.43 0.04 9.53
CA SER A 128 17.23 -0.57 10.85
C SER A 128 18.43 -0.43 11.80
N THR A 129 19.40 0.43 11.48
CA THR A 129 20.60 0.61 12.30
C THR A 129 20.23 1.19 13.67
N GLY A 130 20.34 0.38 14.73
CA GLY A 130 19.96 0.76 16.10
C GLY A 130 18.47 0.57 16.42
N ALA A 131 17.65 0.13 15.46
CA ALA A 131 16.26 -0.23 15.70
C ALA A 131 16.16 -1.65 16.30
N PRO A 132 15.15 -1.92 17.15
CA PRO A 132 14.92 -3.26 17.70
C PRO A 132 14.46 -4.30 16.67
N TYR A 133 14.06 -3.87 15.46
CA TYR A 133 13.51 -4.69 14.39
C TYR A 133 14.11 -4.30 13.03
N ASP A 134 14.18 -5.23 12.09
CA ASP A 134 14.61 -4.93 10.71
C ASP A 134 13.50 -4.26 9.88
N ASN A 135 13.84 -3.82 8.66
CA ASN A 135 12.88 -3.13 7.80
C ASN A 135 11.76 -4.07 7.33
N ASP A 136 12.04 -5.36 7.18
CA ASP A 136 11.05 -6.36 6.79
C ASP A 136 9.99 -6.55 7.89
N GLU A 137 10.41 -6.69 9.17
CA GLU A 137 9.50 -6.77 10.33
C GLU A 137 8.71 -5.46 10.52
N GLN A 138 9.31 -4.30 10.21
CA GLN A 138 8.60 -3.01 10.24
C GLN A 138 7.55 -2.89 9.13
N ALA A 139 7.88 -3.29 7.91
CA ALA A 139 6.93 -3.25 6.80
C ALA A 139 5.75 -4.22 7.02
N ASP A 140 6.01 -5.43 7.49
CA ASP A 140 4.99 -6.43 7.85
C ASP A 140 4.05 -5.88 8.94
N GLY A 141 4.60 -5.30 10.01
CA GLY A 141 3.82 -4.72 11.10
C GLY A 141 2.97 -3.52 10.68
N ASN A 142 3.54 -2.61 9.86
CA ASN A 142 2.83 -1.44 9.36
C ASN A 142 1.68 -1.84 8.42
N LEU A 143 1.90 -2.81 7.52
CA LEU A 143 0.87 -3.37 6.66
C LEU A 143 -0.28 -3.97 7.48
N SER A 144 0.04 -4.84 8.44
CA SER A 144 -0.95 -5.47 9.34
C SER A 144 -1.78 -4.44 10.10
N CYS A 145 -1.15 -3.37 10.60
CA CYS A 145 -1.86 -2.30 11.29
C CYS A 145 -2.78 -1.50 10.35
N ALA A 146 -2.30 -1.14 9.16
CA ALA A 146 -3.07 -0.39 8.17
C ALA A 146 -4.29 -1.18 7.67
N ASP A 147 -4.09 -2.46 7.32
CA ASP A 147 -5.17 -3.38 6.96
C ASP A 147 -6.22 -3.47 8.07
N ALA A 148 -5.79 -3.81 9.30
CA ALA A 148 -6.73 -4.06 10.39
C ALA A 148 -7.57 -2.81 10.74
N ALA A 149 -6.97 -1.62 10.71
CA ALA A 149 -7.67 -0.38 10.97
C ALA A 149 -8.75 -0.11 9.91
N LEU A 150 -8.40 -0.18 8.62
CA LEU A 150 -9.33 0.08 7.53
C LEU A 150 -10.40 -1.01 7.41
N ARG A 151 -10.01 -2.28 7.54
CA ARG A 151 -10.92 -3.42 7.53
C ARG A 151 -11.92 -3.34 8.69
N HIS A 152 -11.49 -2.93 9.88
CA HIS A 152 -12.41 -2.72 11.00
C HIS A 152 -13.50 -1.69 10.65
N LEU A 153 -13.11 -0.52 10.14
CA LEU A 153 -14.04 0.54 9.73
C LEU A 153 -14.96 0.06 8.59
N PHE A 154 -14.40 -0.66 7.61
CA PHE A 154 -15.17 -1.22 6.51
C PHE A 154 -16.26 -2.17 7.00
N THR A 155 -15.93 -3.11 7.88
CA THR A 155 -16.91 -4.09 8.41
C THR A 155 -18.02 -3.44 9.24
N LYS A 156 -17.81 -2.19 9.69
CA LYS A 156 -18.81 -1.38 10.39
C LYS A 156 -19.61 -0.47 9.45
N GLY A 157 -19.32 -0.49 8.14
CA GLY A 157 -19.94 0.42 7.17
C GLY A 157 -19.53 1.88 7.38
N LEU A 158 -18.28 2.13 7.79
CA LEU A 158 -17.75 3.46 8.09
C LEU A 158 -16.64 3.90 7.11
N THR A 159 -16.58 3.32 5.92
CA THR A 159 -15.63 3.67 4.86
C THR A 159 -16.37 4.09 3.59
N GLY A 160 -15.72 4.92 2.78
CA GLY A 160 -16.29 5.45 1.55
C GLY A 160 -17.28 6.57 1.81
N HIS A 161 -17.71 7.26 0.77
CA HIS A 161 -18.69 8.34 0.88
C HIS A 161 -19.95 7.92 1.66
N LEU A 162 -20.44 8.64 2.68
CA LEU A 162 -20.08 9.97 3.23
C LEU A 162 -19.12 9.94 4.44
N HIS A 163 -18.45 8.83 4.68
CA HIS A 163 -17.66 8.62 5.89
C HIS A 163 -16.26 9.27 5.82
N PHE A 164 -15.66 9.47 6.99
CA PHE A 164 -14.33 10.08 7.12
C PHE A 164 -13.21 9.16 6.63
N ALA A 165 -13.41 7.84 6.70
CA ALA A 165 -12.41 6.88 6.26
C ALA A 165 -12.60 6.58 4.76
N PRO A 166 -11.52 6.56 3.97
CA PRO A 166 -11.62 6.25 2.55
C PRO A 166 -12.21 4.85 2.34
N GLN A 167 -12.91 4.65 1.22
CA GLN A 167 -13.39 3.31 0.86
C GLN A 167 -12.22 2.33 0.85
N TYR A 168 -12.32 1.25 1.62
CA TYR A 168 -11.30 0.20 1.66
C TYR A 168 -11.57 -0.83 0.56
N TYR A 169 -10.55 -1.14 -0.23
CA TYR A 169 -10.59 -2.09 -1.35
C TYR A 169 -9.70 -3.31 -1.11
N GLY A 170 -9.44 -3.67 0.14
CA GLY A 170 -8.71 -4.88 0.48
C GLY A 170 -7.20 -4.69 0.64
N CYS A 171 -6.58 -5.75 1.14
CA CYS A 171 -5.13 -5.90 1.24
C CYS A 171 -4.65 -6.91 0.20
N TRP A 172 -3.49 -6.61 -0.37
CA TRP A 172 -2.95 -7.24 -1.55
C TRP A 172 -1.45 -7.50 -1.39
N VAL A 173 -0.93 -8.43 -2.18
CA VAL A 173 0.49 -8.57 -2.46
C VAL A 173 0.73 -8.14 -3.89
N ALA A 174 1.65 -7.20 -4.10
CA ALA A 174 2.13 -6.83 -5.43
C ALA A 174 3.40 -7.59 -5.79
N ARG A 175 3.49 -8.05 -7.03
CA ARG A 175 4.73 -8.61 -7.60
C ARG A 175 5.59 -7.51 -8.19
N ILE A 176 6.88 -7.56 -7.88
CA ILE A 176 7.82 -6.48 -8.17
C ILE A 176 9.16 -7.04 -8.70
N GLN A 177 9.72 -6.44 -9.76
CA GLN A 177 10.95 -6.89 -10.42
C GLN A 177 12.22 -6.19 -9.91
N ALA A 178 12.89 -6.74 -8.91
CA ALA A 178 14.03 -6.09 -8.26
C ALA A 178 15.40 -6.56 -8.77
N ARG A 179 16.39 -5.67 -8.79
CA ARG A 179 17.78 -6.05 -9.11
C ARG A 179 18.58 -6.28 -7.85
N GLN A 180 19.06 -7.50 -7.64
CA GLN A 180 19.83 -7.87 -6.46
C GLN A 180 21.20 -7.19 -6.47
N ARG A 181 21.60 -6.49 -5.40
CA ARG A 181 22.83 -5.68 -5.37
C ARG A 181 24.11 -6.51 -5.43
N SER A 182 24.11 -7.71 -4.83
CA SER A 182 25.28 -8.58 -4.76
C SER A 182 25.60 -9.29 -6.07
N THR A 183 24.57 -9.68 -6.83
CA THR A 183 24.73 -10.49 -8.05
C THR A 183 24.39 -9.74 -9.33
N GLY A 184 23.75 -8.58 -9.22
CA GLY A 184 23.20 -7.83 -10.35
C GLY A 184 22.02 -8.53 -11.04
N ARG A 185 21.59 -9.72 -10.58
CA ARG A 185 20.47 -10.46 -11.17
C ARG A 185 19.15 -9.76 -10.89
N VAL A 186 18.26 -9.77 -11.88
CA VAL A 186 16.87 -9.37 -11.68
C VAL A 186 16.13 -10.56 -11.09
N THR A 187 15.45 -10.35 -9.97
CA THR A 187 14.64 -11.35 -9.28
C THR A 187 13.28 -10.74 -8.95
N GLU A 188 12.28 -11.59 -8.83
CA GLU A 188 10.98 -11.20 -8.32
C GLU A 188 11.02 -11.07 -6.79
N ARG A 189 10.29 -10.09 -6.28
CA ARG A 189 9.97 -9.93 -4.87
C ARG A 189 8.51 -9.52 -4.74
N PHE A 190 8.00 -9.61 -3.53
CA PHE A 190 6.62 -9.38 -3.19
C PHE A 190 6.53 -8.32 -2.10
N VAL A 191 5.59 -7.39 -2.23
CA VAL A 191 5.36 -6.32 -1.25
C VAL A 191 3.90 -6.24 -0.88
N GLY A 192 3.62 -5.84 0.36
CA GLY A 192 2.26 -5.62 0.82
C GLY A 192 1.69 -4.32 0.27
N VAL A 193 0.42 -4.35 -0.13
CA VAL A 193 -0.30 -3.19 -0.63
C VAL A 193 -1.68 -3.13 0.00
N VAL A 194 -2.06 -1.95 0.49
CA VAL A 194 -3.43 -1.65 0.87
C VAL A 194 -4.04 -0.74 -0.19
N LEU A 195 -5.18 -1.14 -0.76
CA LEU A 195 -5.91 -0.32 -1.72
C LEU A 195 -7.03 0.43 -1.02
N ARG A 196 -7.12 1.74 -1.27
CA ARG A 196 -8.18 2.60 -0.75
C ARG A 196 -8.62 3.64 -1.78
N GLU A 197 -9.75 4.28 -1.53
CA GLU A 197 -10.21 5.43 -2.30
C GLU A 197 -9.13 6.51 -2.39
N HIS A 198 -8.88 6.98 -3.61
CA HIS A 198 -8.09 8.19 -3.79
C HIS A 198 -8.99 9.40 -3.50
N ILE A 199 -8.61 10.18 -2.49
CA ILE A 199 -9.33 11.41 -2.12
C ILE A 199 -8.69 12.56 -2.89
N ILE A 200 -9.41 13.12 -3.86
CA ILE A 200 -9.01 14.32 -4.59
C ILE A 200 -9.29 15.54 -3.70
N GLY A 201 -8.27 16.37 -3.50
CA GLY A 201 -8.38 17.60 -2.73
C GLY A 201 -7.04 18.05 -2.15
N HIS A 202 -7.09 19.05 -1.27
CA HIS A 202 -5.90 19.54 -0.59
C HIS A 202 -5.52 18.66 0.60
N SER A 203 -4.26 18.26 0.67
CA SER A 203 -3.71 17.63 1.88
C SER A 203 -3.60 18.66 3.01
N ILE A 204 -3.62 18.21 4.26
CA ILE A 204 -3.41 19.11 5.42
C ILE A 204 -2.05 19.81 5.31
N GLU A 205 -1.02 19.13 4.81
CA GLU A 205 0.31 19.73 4.58
C GLU A 205 0.29 20.80 3.47
N ALA A 206 -0.60 20.71 2.49
CA ALA A 206 -0.76 21.75 1.47
C ALA A 206 -1.48 22.99 2.01
N LEU A 207 -2.29 22.82 3.08
CA LEU A 207 -3.07 23.89 3.70
C LEU A 207 -2.37 24.53 4.90
N CYS A 208 -1.27 23.95 5.34
CA CYS A 208 -0.56 24.35 6.55
C CYS A 208 0.93 24.54 6.29
N HIS A 209 1.59 25.32 7.14
CA HIS A 209 3.03 25.31 7.29
C HIS A 209 3.39 24.76 8.68
N ARG A 210 4.63 24.29 8.83
CA ARG A 210 5.14 23.88 10.13
C ARG A 210 5.82 25.04 10.82
N ASP A 211 5.47 25.27 12.08
CA ASP A 211 6.20 26.22 12.92
C ASP A 211 7.56 25.66 13.36
N LYS A 212 8.31 26.43 14.15
CA LYS A 212 9.62 26.01 14.68
C LYS A 212 9.57 24.78 15.61
N TYR A 213 8.39 24.37 16.07
CA TYR A 213 8.17 23.18 16.89
C TYR A 213 7.59 22.01 16.08
N GLY A 214 7.40 22.18 14.77
CA GLY A 214 6.83 21.18 13.87
C GLY A 214 5.30 21.09 13.92
N GLN A 215 4.61 22.02 14.59
CA GLN A 215 3.15 22.06 14.63
C GLN A 215 2.60 22.60 13.31
N LEU A 216 1.50 22.01 12.83
CA LEU A 216 0.82 22.47 11.62
C LEU A 216 -0.03 23.70 11.94
N LEU A 217 0.30 24.83 11.31
CA LEU A 217 -0.45 26.07 11.36
C LEU A 217 -1.04 26.34 9.98
N PRO A 218 -2.34 26.68 9.87
CA PRO A 218 -2.95 26.99 8.59
C PRO A 218 -2.30 28.22 7.96
N PHE A 219 -2.25 28.28 6.63
CA PHE A 219 -1.92 29.53 5.96
C PHE A 219 -2.99 30.59 6.23
N GLU A 220 -2.58 31.85 6.37
CA GLU A 220 -3.52 32.96 6.46
C GLU A 220 -4.19 33.18 5.09
N GLY A 221 -5.53 33.21 5.05
CA GLY A 221 -6.29 33.48 3.83
C GLY A 221 -7.50 32.56 3.65
N ARG A 222 -8.18 32.71 2.52
CA ARG A 222 -9.26 31.80 2.11
C ARG A 222 -8.67 30.64 1.32
N VAL A 223 -9.05 29.43 1.69
CA VAL A 223 -8.78 28.21 0.92
C VAL A 223 -10.03 27.88 0.12
N PHE A 224 -9.88 27.68 -1.19
CA PHE A 224 -10.93 27.19 -2.05
C PHE A 224 -10.73 25.68 -2.20
N PHE A 225 -11.73 24.90 -1.81
CA PHE A 225 -11.65 23.43 -1.78
C PHE A 225 -12.12 22.76 -3.08
N HIS A 226 -12.66 23.54 -4.02
CA HIS A 226 -13.22 23.07 -5.28
C HIS A 226 -12.81 24.04 -6.38
N ASP A 227 -12.40 23.52 -7.54
CA ASP A 227 -12.40 24.30 -8.77
C ASP A 227 -13.85 24.47 -9.22
N SER A 228 -14.20 25.63 -9.77
CA SER A 228 -15.58 25.97 -10.18
C SER A 228 -16.16 25.05 -11.27
N ASP A 229 -15.32 24.18 -11.84
CA ASP A 229 -15.64 23.34 -12.98
C ASP A 229 -15.98 21.88 -12.58
N ASP A 230 -15.89 21.53 -11.30
CA ASP A 230 -16.25 20.19 -10.77
C ASP A 230 -17.78 20.00 -10.58
N ALA A 231 -18.59 20.89 -11.16
CA ALA A 231 -20.04 20.90 -11.08
C ALA A 231 -20.68 20.57 -12.45
N GLU A 232 -20.27 19.49 -13.10
CA GLU A 232 -21.03 18.81 -14.18
C GLU A 232 -21.02 17.28 -14.06
#